data_AF-A0A1B6J0U8-F1
#
_entry.id   AF-A0A1B6J0U8-F1
#
_cell.length_a   1.000
_cell.length_b   1.000
_cell.length_c   1.000
_cell.angle_alpha   90.00
_cell.angle_beta   90.00
_cell.angle_gamma   90.00
#
_symmetry.space_group_name_H-M   'P 1'
#
loop_
_entity.id
_entity.type
_entity.pdbx_description
1 polymer ?
#
loop_
_entity_poly.entity_id
_entity_poly.type
_entity_poly.pdbx_seq_one_letter_code
_entity_poly.pdbx_strand_id
1 'polypeptide(L)'
;GYHLFRAMSDIFNFCSFKWWKMISSPLITALEQDEQFLATVLRSSEHDPHLRLDQLEMETGLAPDVYNNSVTKVHVRGRKGKTLMQFYKTLVIKRCPEQQTRQKDPAFCNEVTVYSSVLPALLQWTQDPSLLPFPACLHTSNSVIVLEDLSSSGF
;
A
#
# COMPACT_ATOMS: atom_id res chain seq x y z
N GLY A 1 -13.00 55.09 -13.62
CA GLY A 1 -12.29 55.24 -14.90
C GLY A 1 -11.10 54.31 -14.90
N TYR A 2 -11.20 53.28 -15.72
CA TYR A 2 -10.16 52.53 -16.44
C TYR A 2 -8.68 52.75 -16.12
N HIS A 3 -8.01 51.58 -15.95
CA HIS A 3 -6.73 51.21 -16.57
C HIS A 3 -5.46 51.97 -16.09
N LEU A 4 -4.26 51.41 -15.95
CA LEU A 4 -3.55 50.24 -16.49
C LEU A 4 -2.26 50.14 -15.62
N PHE A 5 -1.82 49.01 -15.07
CA PHE A 5 -0.77 48.11 -15.61
C PHE A 5 -0.48 47.12 -14.45
N ARG A 6 -0.82 45.83 -14.53
CA ARG A 6 -0.05 44.72 -15.14
C ARG A 6 1.38 44.59 -14.59
N ALA A 7 1.61 43.66 -13.68
CA ALA A 7 2.48 42.48 -13.85
C ALA A 7 2.90 41.87 -12.49
N MET A 8 3.06 40.54 -12.50
CA MET A 8 3.72 39.70 -11.49
C MET A 8 2.90 39.48 -10.21
N SER A 9 2.66 38.26 -9.74
CA SER A 9 3.22 36.96 -10.08
C SER A 9 2.43 35.90 -9.32
N ASP A 10 2.21 34.78 -9.99
CA ASP A 10 1.90 33.49 -9.40
C ASP A 10 2.62 33.28 -8.06
N ILE A 11 1.86 32.99 -7.00
CA ILE A 11 2.14 31.97 -5.98
C ILE A 11 0.76 31.60 -5.41
N PHE A 12 0.11 30.69 -6.12
CA PHE A 12 -0.96 29.88 -5.58
C PHE A 12 -0.40 28.98 -4.48
N ASN A 13 -1.18 28.84 -3.40
CA ASN A 13 -1.26 27.64 -2.56
C ASN A 13 0.05 26.99 -2.12
N PHE A 14 0.60 27.35 -0.95
CA PHE A 14 1.34 26.37 -0.13
C PHE A 14 1.56 26.86 1.30
N CYS A 15 0.51 26.98 2.12
CA CYS A 15 0.65 27.13 3.57
C CYS A 15 -0.64 26.71 4.30
N SER A 16 -0.86 25.41 4.42
CA SER A 16 -1.71 24.86 5.49
C SER A 16 -1.14 23.50 5.92
N PHE A 17 0.09 23.55 6.45
CA PHE A 17 0.64 22.43 7.21
C PHE A 17 -0.11 22.35 8.54
N LYS A 18 -1.17 21.54 8.57
CA LYS A 18 -1.97 21.27 9.78
C LYS A 18 -1.13 20.54 10.82
N TRP A 19 -0.80 21.27 11.88
CA TRP A 19 -0.20 20.85 13.14
C TRP A 19 -1.11 19.93 13.99
N TRP A 20 -1.49 18.76 13.47
CA TRP A 20 -2.27 17.77 14.25
C TRP A 20 -1.53 16.43 14.43
N LYS A 21 -0.23 16.37 14.11
CA LYS A 21 0.59 15.16 14.24
C LYS A 21 1.18 14.90 15.63
N MET A 22 0.57 15.40 16.70
CA MET A 22 0.99 15.04 18.06
C MET A 22 -0.24 14.81 18.94
N ILE A 23 -0.59 13.53 19.09
CA ILE A 23 -0.71 12.76 20.35
C ILE A 23 -1.58 11.54 20.02
N SER A 24 -0.95 10.46 19.59
CA SER A 24 -1.50 9.10 19.65
C SER A 24 -0.35 8.11 19.78
N SER A 25 -0.15 7.67 21.02
CA SER A 25 0.54 6.47 21.53
C SER A 25 1.83 5.96 20.83
N PRO A 26 2.93 5.76 21.58
CA PRO A 26 4.11 5.09 21.06
C PRO A 26 3.86 3.57 20.93
N LEU A 27 4.45 2.94 19.90
CA LEU A 27 4.58 1.47 19.67
C LEU A 27 3.44 0.70 18.96
N ILE A 28 2.77 1.30 17.98
CA ILE A 28 2.28 0.54 16.80
C ILE A 28 2.64 1.37 15.58
N THR A 29 3.78 1.12 14.95
CA THR A 29 4.07 1.75 13.67
C THR A 29 2.99 1.29 12.69
N ALA A 30 2.22 2.25 12.17
CA ALA A 30 1.33 2.04 11.05
C ALA A 30 2.22 1.64 9.85
N LEU A 31 2.46 0.34 9.60
CA LEU A 31 3.30 -0.18 8.52
C LEU A 31 2.78 0.29 7.16
N GLU A 32 1.47 0.49 7.06
CA GLU A 32 0.81 1.14 5.93
C GLU A 32 1.27 2.59 5.69
N GLN A 33 1.82 3.26 6.71
CA GLN A 33 2.40 4.62 6.64
C GLN A 33 3.93 4.61 6.59
N ASP A 34 4.56 3.44 6.72
CA ASP A 34 6.00 3.31 6.72
C ASP A 34 6.53 3.28 5.29
N GLU A 35 6.99 4.43 4.81
CA GLU A 35 7.52 4.57 3.45
C GLU A 35 8.74 3.68 3.20
N GLN A 36 9.56 3.41 4.23
CA GLN A 36 10.75 2.56 4.08
C GLN A 36 10.35 1.10 3.92
N PHE A 37 9.38 0.65 4.71
CA PHE A 37 8.78 -0.67 4.58
C PHE A 37 8.19 -0.85 3.17
N LEU A 38 7.30 0.06 2.73
CA LEU A 38 6.66 -0.02 1.42
C LEU A 38 7.65 0.07 0.27
N ALA A 39 8.67 0.93 0.36
CA ALA A 39 9.73 1.00 -0.64
C ALA A 39 10.50 -0.32 -0.71
N THR A 40 10.77 -0.98 0.42
CA THR A 40 11.46 -2.27 0.45
C THR A 40 10.62 -3.37 -0.20
N VAL A 41 9.33 -3.43 0.14
CA VAL A 41 8.38 -4.37 -0.48
C VAL A 41 8.34 -4.18 -2.00
N LEU A 42 8.19 -2.94 -2.47
CA LEU A 42 8.09 -2.63 -3.91
C LEU A 42 9.39 -2.87 -4.68
N ARG A 43 10.54 -2.55 -4.10
CA ARG A 43 11.85 -2.87 -4.69
C ARG A 43 12.02 -4.38 -4.87
N SER A 44 11.61 -5.15 -3.86
CA SER A 44 11.69 -6.61 -3.90
C SER A 44 10.75 -7.20 -4.95
N SER A 45 9.50 -6.74 -5.02
CA SER A 45 8.51 -7.29 -5.96
C SER A 45 8.83 -6.94 -7.42
N GLU A 46 9.30 -5.72 -7.67
CA GLU A 46 9.62 -5.23 -9.02
C GLU A 46 11.05 -5.57 -9.47
N HIS A 47 11.86 -6.18 -8.59
CA HIS A 47 13.28 -6.45 -8.82
C HIS A 47 14.09 -5.19 -9.21
N ASP A 48 13.71 -4.03 -8.68
CA ASP A 48 14.34 -2.73 -8.99
C ASP A 48 14.89 -2.08 -7.72
N PRO A 49 16.22 -2.15 -7.46
CA PRO A 49 16.83 -1.52 -6.29
C PRO A 49 16.81 0.01 -6.34
N HIS A 50 16.58 0.60 -7.51
CA HIS A 50 16.55 2.05 -7.71
C HIS A 50 15.15 2.65 -7.56
N LEU A 51 14.13 1.83 -7.31
CA LEU A 51 12.77 2.30 -7.08
C LEU A 51 12.71 3.25 -5.87
N ARG A 52 12.04 4.39 -6.07
CA ARG A 52 11.83 5.43 -5.06
C ARG A 52 10.36 5.76 -4.95
N LEU A 53 9.92 5.97 -3.71
CA LEU A 53 8.60 6.51 -3.42
C LEU A 53 8.69 8.03 -3.38
N ASP A 54 7.73 8.68 -4.03
CA ASP A 54 7.59 10.13 -4.05
C ASP A 54 6.37 10.57 -3.25
N GLN A 55 5.29 9.78 -3.27
CA GLN A 55 4.04 10.11 -2.60
C GLN A 55 3.29 8.85 -2.17
N LEU A 56 2.69 8.92 -0.98
CA LEU A 56 1.76 7.93 -0.43
C LEU A 56 0.48 8.63 0.00
N GLU A 57 -0.66 8.14 -0.49
CA GLU A 57 -1.99 8.57 -0.06
C GLU A 57 -2.77 7.35 0.44
N MET A 58 -3.58 7.52 1.46
CA MET A 58 -4.26 6.41 2.12
C MET A 58 -5.76 6.65 2.14
N GLU A 59 -6.50 5.61 1.79
CA GLU A 59 -7.94 5.58 1.92
C GLU A 59 -8.29 4.66 3.09
N THR A 60 -8.50 5.27 4.24
CA THR A 60 -9.03 4.61 5.43
C THR A 60 -10.56 4.65 5.37
N GLY A 61 -11.22 3.49 5.34
CA GLY A 61 -12.67 3.43 5.19
C GLY A 61 -13.20 2.21 4.44
N LEU A 62 -12.31 1.32 3.95
CA LEU A 62 -12.73 -0.03 3.62
C LEU A 62 -13.34 -0.63 4.90
N ALA A 63 -14.58 -1.11 4.79
CA ALA A 63 -15.39 -1.56 5.91
C ALA A 63 -14.56 -2.39 6.90
N PRO A 64 -14.79 -2.29 8.23
CA PRO A 64 -14.13 -3.15 9.19
C PRO A 64 -14.27 -4.58 8.70
N ASP A 65 -13.14 -5.24 8.46
CA ASP A 65 -13.19 -6.62 8.01
C ASP A 65 -13.95 -7.42 9.06
N VAL A 66 -14.72 -8.39 8.59
CA VAL A 66 -15.18 -9.46 9.48
C VAL A 66 -13.89 -9.97 10.14
N TYR A 67 -13.85 -10.14 11.46
CA TYR A 67 -12.67 -10.66 12.20
C TYR A 67 -11.59 -9.67 12.69
N ASN A 68 -11.91 -8.39 12.95
CA ASN A 68 -10.99 -7.44 13.65
C ASN A 68 -9.67 -7.14 12.93
N ASN A 69 -9.58 -7.43 11.63
CA ASN A 69 -8.43 -7.06 10.82
C ASN A 69 -8.64 -5.67 10.23
N SER A 70 -7.57 -4.87 10.14
CA SER A 70 -7.63 -3.57 9.47
C SER A 70 -7.23 -3.73 8.02
N VAL A 71 -8.06 -3.24 7.11
CA VAL A 71 -7.76 -3.17 5.67
C VAL A 71 -7.57 -1.71 5.29
N THR A 72 -6.45 -1.40 4.67
CA THR A 72 -6.12 -0.05 4.21
C THR A 72 -5.75 -0.08 2.74
N LYS A 73 -6.34 0.82 1.97
CA LYS A 73 -5.95 1.04 0.58
C LYS A 73 -4.91 2.14 0.53
N VAL A 74 -3.81 1.90 -0.17
CA VAL A 74 -2.67 2.81 -0.28
C VAL A 74 -2.38 3.09 -1.75
N HIS A 75 -2.41 4.36 -2.10
CA HIS A 75 -2.04 4.86 -3.42
C HIS A 75 -0.58 5.30 -3.38
N VAL A 76 0.22 4.69 -4.24
CA VAL A 76 1.66 4.85 -4.29
C VAL A 76 2.04 5.54 -5.59
N ARG A 77 2.78 6.64 -5.51
CA ARG A 77 3.46 7.24 -6.66
C ARG A 77 4.95 7.25 -6.42
N GLY A 78 5.71 7.01 -7.47
CA GLY A 78 7.14 6.98 -7.37
C GLY A 78 7.82 6.96 -8.72
N ARG A 79 9.12 6.66 -8.68
CA ARG A 79 9.98 6.55 -9.85
C ARG A 79 10.76 5.24 -9.84
N LYS A 80 10.89 4.62 -11.01
CA LYS A 80 11.57 3.35 -11.23
C LYS A 80 12.69 3.46 -12.27
N GLY A 81 13.68 2.58 -12.13
CA GLY A 81 14.83 2.45 -13.01
C GLY A 81 15.79 3.64 -12.96
N LYS A 82 16.90 3.51 -13.69
CA LYS A 82 17.92 4.57 -13.79
C LYS A 82 17.42 5.83 -14.49
N THR A 83 16.40 5.68 -15.34
CA THR A 83 15.74 6.77 -16.07
C THR A 83 14.67 7.49 -15.25
N LEU A 84 14.43 7.06 -14.01
CA LEU A 84 13.46 7.67 -13.09
C LEU A 84 12.05 7.77 -13.70
N MET A 85 11.61 6.73 -14.41
CA MET A 85 10.27 6.70 -14.99
C MET A 85 9.22 6.70 -13.89
N GLN A 86 8.22 7.56 -14.03
CA GLN A 86 7.13 7.63 -13.06
C GLN A 86 6.29 6.35 -13.08
N PHE A 87 5.81 5.95 -11.91
CA PHE A 87 4.85 4.87 -11.76
C PHE A 87 3.77 5.24 -10.75
N TYR A 88 2.63 4.57 -10.88
CA TYR A 88 1.52 4.62 -9.95
C TYR A 88 1.07 3.18 -9.65
N LYS A 89 0.83 2.87 -8.38
CA LYS A 89 0.26 1.60 -7.94
C LYS A 89 -0.76 1.85 -6.84
N THR A 90 -1.75 0.96 -6.79
CA THR A 90 -2.70 0.92 -5.67
C THR A 90 -2.52 -0.41 -4.96
N LEU A 91 -2.35 -0.36 -3.65
CA LEU A 91 -2.08 -1.51 -2.80
C LEU A 91 -3.21 -1.68 -1.79
N VAL A 92 -3.48 -2.93 -1.41
CA VAL A 92 -4.31 -3.29 -0.27
C VAL A 92 -3.41 -3.87 0.81
N ILE A 93 -3.43 -3.26 1.98
CA ILE A 93 -2.67 -3.69 3.16
C ILE A 93 -3.65 -4.21 4.20
N LYS A 94 -3.54 -5.50 4.52
CA LYS A 94 -4.32 -6.14 5.58
C LYS A 94 -3.42 -6.36 6.79
N ARG A 95 -3.92 -6.04 7.99
CA ARG A 95 -3.18 -6.25 9.24
C ARG A 95 -4.02 -6.95 10.30
N CYS A 96 -3.36 -7.86 11.00
CA CYS A 96 -3.87 -8.49 12.21
C CYS A 96 -3.14 -7.89 13.43
N PRO A 97 -3.83 -7.19 14.36
CA PRO A 97 -3.17 -6.54 15.49
C PRO A 97 -2.54 -7.56 16.47
N GLU A 98 -1.27 -7.35 16.83
CA GLU A 98 -0.48 -8.26 17.70
C GLU A 98 -1.04 -8.41 19.13
N GLN A 99 -1.88 -7.47 19.59
CA GLN A 99 -2.37 -7.43 20.97
C GLN A 99 -3.49 -8.43 21.30
N GLN A 100 -4.03 -9.20 20.34
CA GLN A 100 -5.04 -10.25 20.61
C GLN A 100 -4.42 -11.66 20.84
N THR A 101 -3.26 -11.70 21.50
CA THR A 101 -2.48 -12.93 21.70
C THR A 101 -3.03 -13.80 22.85
N ARG A 102 -3.96 -14.70 22.49
CA ARG A 102 -3.84 -16.14 22.83
C ARG A 102 -4.20 -17.07 21.66
N GLN A 103 -4.98 -16.59 20.70
CA GLN A 103 -5.27 -17.33 19.47
C GLN A 103 -5.16 -16.37 18.28
N LYS A 104 -4.21 -16.61 17.38
CA LYS A 104 -4.15 -15.91 16.10
C LYS A 104 -5.46 -16.16 15.36
N ASP A 105 -6.01 -15.14 14.69
CA ASP A 105 -7.18 -15.29 13.84
C ASP A 105 -6.91 -16.38 12.77
N PRO A 106 -7.62 -17.51 12.80
CA PRO A 106 -7.43 -18.58 11.83
C PRO A 106 -7.70 -18.11 10.39
N ALA A 107 -8.61 -17.16 10.18
CA ALA A 107 -8.92 -16.63 8.85
C ALA A 107 -7.71 -15.90 8.26
N PHE A 108 -7.11 -14.98 9.02
CA PHE A 108 -5.89 -14.30 8.61
C PHE A 108 -4.73 -15.28 8.38
N CYS A 109 -4.54 -16.27 9.26
CA CYS A 109 -3.48 -17.28 9.09
C CYS A 109 -3.66 -18.12 7.83
N ASN A 110 -4.91 -18.48 7.49
CA ASN A 110 -5.23 -19.17 6.25
C ASN A 110 -4.92 -18.28 5.05
N GLU A 111 -5.27 -16.99 5.10
CA GLU A 111 -4.97 -16.04 4.03
C GLU A 111 -3.46 -15.89 3.80
N VAL A 112 -2.68 -15.76 4.89
CA VAL A 112 -1.20 -15.77 4.82
C VAL A 112 -0.72 -17.05 4.14
N THR A 113 -1.22 -18.21 4.55
CA THR A 113 -0.83 -19.52 3.99
C THR A 113 -1.17 -19.63 2.51
N VAL A 114 -2.32 -19.08 2.09
CA VAL A 114 -2.72 -19.06 0.69
C VAL A 114 -1.71 -18.29 -0.15
N TYR A 115 -1.36 -17.07 0.23
CA TYR A 115 -0.43 -16.25 -0.54
C TYR A 115 1.03 -16.68 -0.41
N SER A 116 1.46 -17.20 0.75
CA SER A 116 2.85 -17.60 0.96
C SER A 116 3.20 -18.96 0.35
N SER A 117 2.23 -19.88 0.26
CA SER A 117 2.50 -21.29 0.00
C SER A 117 1.59 -21.90 -1.06
N VAL A 118 0.27 -21.73 -0.92
CA VAL A 118 -0.70 -22.42 -1.81
C VAL A 118 -0.67 -21.82 -3.21
N LEU A 119 -0.78 -20.50 -3.34
CA LEU A 119 -0.83 -19.81 -4.62
C LEU A 119 0.48 -19.97 -5.42
N PRO A 120 1.68 -19.81 -4.83
CA PRO A 120 2.93 -20.13 -5.53
C PRO A 120 2.99 -21.57 -6.01
N ALA A 121 2.51 -22.54 -5.22
CA ALA A 121 2.44 -23.92 -5.66
C ALA A 121 1.47 -24.08 -6.85
N LEU A 122 0.25 -23.55 -6.77
CA LEU A 122 -0.72 -23.62 -7.86
C LEU A 122 -0.19 -22.99 -9.16
N LEU A 123 0.51 -21.85 -9.06
CA LEU A 123 1.11 -21.17 -10.21
C LEU A 123 2.19 -22.01 -10.92
N GLN A 124 2.86 -22.94 -10.22
CA GLN A 124 3.83 -23.85 -10.85
C GLN A 124 3.17 -24.91 -11.72
N TRP A 125 1.91 -25.29 -11.42
CA TRP A 125 1.19 -26.35 -12.13
C TRP A 125 0.23 -25.80 -13.19
N THR A 126 -0.12 -24.52 -13.09
CA THR A 126 -1.01 -23.84 -14.02
C THR A 126 -0.26 -23.43 -15.29
N GLN A 127 -0.77 -23.83 -16.46
CA GLN A 127 -0.20 -23.41 -17.75
C GLN A 127 -0.51 -21.95 -18.10
N ASP A 128 -1.64 -21.43 -17.60
CA ASP A 128 -2.08 -20.06 -17.83
C ASP A 128 -2.38 -19.37 -16.48
N PRO A 129 -1.43 -18.57 -15.95
CA PRO A 129 -1.57 -17.87 -14.69
C PRO A 129 -2.81 -16.95 -14.61
N SER A 130 -3.37 -16.52 -15.75
CA SER A 130 -4.56 -15.67 -15.78
C SER A 130 -5.83 -16.37 -15.27
N LEU A 131 -5.82 -17.71 -15.23
CA LEU A 131 -6.92 -18.52 -14.70
C LEU A 131 -6.99 -18.51 -13.16
N LEU A 132 -6.01 -17.92 -12.48
CA LEU A 132 -5.98 -17.74 -11.04
C LEU A 132 -6.22 -16.25 -10.75
N PRO A 133 -7.47 -15.80 -10.54
CA PRO A 133 -7.83 -14.40 -10.36
C PRO A 133 -7.51 -13.90 -8.94
N PHE A 134 -6.33 -14.26 -8.43
CA PHE A 134 -5.83 -13.80 -7.13
C PHE A 134 -5.01 -12.52 -7.33
N PRO A 135 -5.13 -11.54 -6.43
CA PRO A 135 -4.28 -10.36 -6.50
C PRO A 135 -2.82 -10.75 -6.33
N ALA A 136 -1.94 -10.02 -7.03
CA ALA A 136 -0.51 -10.19 -6.85
C ALA A 136 -0.13 -9.88 -5.40
N CYS A 137 0.50 -10.84 -4.73
CA CYS A 137 0.99 -10.64 -3.38
C CYS A 137 2.42 -10.11 -3.41
N LEU A 138 2.62 -8.94 -2.82
CA LEU A 138 3.94 -8.29 -2.77
C LEU A 138 4.68 -8.63 -1.47
N HIS A 139 3.94 -8.90 -0.40
CA HIS A 139 4.52 -9.26 0.90
C HIS A 139 3.52 -10.01 1.79
N THR A 140 4.03 -10.99 2.53
CA THR A 140 3.30 -11.63 3.63
C THR A 140 4.19 -11.77 4.86
N SER A 141 3.56 -11.66 6.02
CA SER A 141 4.13 -11.98 7.32
C SER A 141 3.02 -12.47 8.26
N ASN A 142 3.38 -12.81 9.49
CA ASN A 142 2.40 -13.26 10.49
C ASN A 142 1.36 -12.20 10.91
N SER A 143 1.58 -10.93 10.57
CA SER A 143 0.72 -9.81 11.00
C SER A 143 0.33 -8.86 9.87
N VAL A 144 0.91 -9.00 8.67
CA VAL A 144 0.67 -8.11 7.51
C VAL A 144 0.64 -8.89 6.21
N ILE A 145 -0.31 -8.53 5.35
CA ILE A 145 -0.36 -8.94 3.93
C ILE A 145 -0.43 -7.67 3.08
N VAL A 146 0.40 -7.59 2.04
CA VAL A 146 0.39 -6.50 1.04
C VAL A 146 0.06 -7.09 -0.32
N LEU A 147 -1.05 -6.64 -0.90
CA LEU A 147 -1.59 -7.09 -2.18
C LEU A 147 -1.67 -5.92 -3.16
N GLU A 148 -1.59 -6.22 -4.45
CA GLU A 148 -1.99 -5.28 -5.49
C GLU A 148 -3.52 -5.15 -5.50
N ASP A 149 -4.02 -3.92 -5.60
CA ASP A 149 -5.44 -3.67 -5.67
C ASP A 149 -5.99 -4.00 -7.07
N LEU A 150 -7.03 -4.83 -7.12
CA LEU A 150 -7.66 -5.24 -8.38
C LEU A 150 -8.73 -4.24 -8.87
N SER A 151 -9.10 -3.24 -8.07
CA SER A 151 -10.17 -2.30 -8.45
C SER A 151 -9.87 -1.52 -9.73
N SER A 152 -8.59 -1.21 -9.99
CA SER A 152 -8.16 -0.58 -11.25
C SER A 152 -8.28 -1.50 -12.46
N SER A 153 -8.40 -2.81 -12.25
CA SER A 153 -8.57 -3.83 -13.28
C SER A 153 -10.03 -4.21 -13.51
N GLY A 154 -10.98 -3.53 -12.84
CA GLY A 154 -12.42 -3.71 -13.02
C GLY A 154 -13.07 -4.78 -12.13
N PHE A 155 -12.39 -5.20 -11.04
CA PHE A 155 -12.89 -6.18 -10.06
C PHE A 155 -13.32 -5.54 -8.75
#